data_AF-A0AA36JDS6-F1
#
_entry.id   AF-A0AA36JDS6-F1
#
_cell.length_a   1.000
_cell.length_b   1.000
_cell.length_c   1.000
_cell.angle_alpha   90.00
_cell.angle_beta   90.00
_cell.angle_gamma   90.00
#
_symmetry.space_group_name_H-M   'P 1'
#
loop_
_entity.id
_entity.type
_entity.pdbx_description
1 polymer ?
#
loop_
_entity_poly.entity_id
_entity_poly.type
_entity_poly.pdbx_seq_one_letter_code
_entity_poly.pdbx_strand_id
1 'polypeptide(L)'
;MCVVTRHTEFRVTQGSNVSERVPIGVVKKVNLEARTAVVEWKLAHRESPQVVSLFELAAHPMVDIRLSDIVFLPPPLVTEDPGSWTGRICRLENFAAEVRLGNGKMRFVDVEVLRMADTEGYEGSQTSWDEGEEEELEDEFRENHATAEEGEPEASAEVELEPEVLEQEPEAVGGSSSSSEIPAFDTFDEDLEPADHKFVDRPSPPPKALMRAVRREMSVLRSGLSGGEGVVAPILVRTYASRSDLFRAMVVGPPGTPYADVPFFFDLALSPQYPAEPPLVHYFANYVNSSERLNPNLYRDGKVCLSLLGTWAGPGWDPEKSTLLQVLVSLQGLVLVEDPYFNEPGHQWDANTEHGRNASALYNENVRLLALRAALNTFQQPPKGFEEVVAAHFTSHGPKLLAQAEEALADTARYSEGFRQVLGRSLLPALRAAWRGSRPADAS
;
A
#
# COMPACT_ATOMS: atom_id res chain seq x y z
N MET A 1 3.83 -4.79 -16.50
CA MET A 1 3.06 -5.42 -17.59
C MET A 1 1.65 -5.53 -17.04
N CYS A 2 0.65 -4.91 -17.68
CA CYS A 2 -0.73 -4.83 -17.16
C CYS A 2 -1.59 -5.66 -18.10
N VAL A 3 -2.06 -6.83 -17.68
CA VAL A 3 -3.05 -7.60 -18.46
C VAL A 3 -4.44 -7.23 -17.99
N VAL A 4 -5.22 -6.67 -18.91
CA VAL A 4 -6.63 -6.34 -18.71
C VAL A 4 -7.51 -7.52 -19.13
N THR A 5 -8.44 -7.93 -18.28
CA THR A 5 -9.47 -8.94 -18.61
C THR A 5 -10.85 -8.27 -18.72
N ARG A 6 -11.83 -9.03 -19.21
CA ARG A 6 -13.22 -8.60 -19.43
C ARG A 6 -13.97 -8.06 -18.20
N HIS A 7 -13.40 -8.20 -17.00
CA HIS A 7 -13.99 -7.78 -15.72
C HIS A 7 -13.18 -6.68 -15.02
N THR A 8 -12.26 -6.03 -15.74
CA THR A 8 -11.30 -5.13 -15.08
C THR A 8 -11.50 -3.69 -15.49
N GLU A 9 -11.52 -2.83 -14.47
CA GLU A 9 -11.76 -1.41 -14.59
C GLU A 9 -10.44 -0.64 -14.64
N PHE A 10 -10.21 0.09 -15.72
CA PHE A 10 -8.97 0.87 -15.91
C PHE A 10 -9.21 2.19 -16.62
N ARG A 11 -8.44 3.21 -16.24
CA ARG A 11 -8.31 4.43 -17.03
C ARG A 11 -7.45 4.16 -18.25
N VAL A 12 -8.05 4.33 -19.42
CA VAL A 12 -7.35 4.26 -20.70
C VAL A 12 -7.48 5.54 -21.50
N THR A 13 -6.50 5.83 -22.34
CA THR A 13 -6.54 6.93 -23.31
C THR A 13 -6.23 6.47 -24.73
N GLN A 14 -6.70 7.25 -25.71
CA GLN A 14 -6.45 7.02 -27.13
C GLN A 14 -5.16 7.72 -27.58
N GLY A 15 -4.16 6.96 -28.00
CA GLY A 15 -2.93 7.50 -28.60
C GLY A 15 -3.12 7.83 -30.08
N SER A 16 -2.65 9.00 -30.54
CA SER A 16 -2.83 9.44 -31.94
C SER A 16 -1.76 8.95 -32.93
N ASN A 17 -0.65 8.37 -32.44
CA ASN A 17 0.44 7.83 -33.26
C ASN A 17 0.75 6.36 -32.91
N VAL A 18 0.46 5.45 -33.83
CA VAL A 18 0.71 3.99 -33.66
C VAL A 18 2.01 3.61 -34.35
N SER A 19 3.15 3.79 -33.66
CA SER A 19 4.41 3.10 -34.04
C SER A 19 4.64 1.83 -33.21
N GLU A 20 4.22 1.81 -31.94
CA GLU A 20 4.24 0.62 -31.08
C GLU A 20 2.86 -0.07 -31.06
N ARG A 21 2.83 -1.32 -31.55
CA ARG A 21 1.66 -2.19 -31.47
C ARG A 21 1.51 -2.73 -30.04
N VAL A 22 0.29 -2.67 -29.49
CA VAL A 22 -0.06 -3.28 -28.21
C VAL A 22 -0.01 -4.80 -28.36
N PRO A 23 0.77 -5.54 -27.55
CA PRO A 23 0.67 -6.99 -27.50
C PRO A 23 -0.74 -7.38 -27.01
N ILE A 24 -1.49 -8.06 -27.87
CA ILE A 24 -2.81 -8.61 -27.54
C ILE A 24 -2.74 -10.13 -27.68
N GLY A 25 -3.29 -10.82 -26.70
CA GLY A 25 -3.31 -12.26 -26.64
C GLY A 25 -4.63 -12.82 -26.09
N VAL A 26 -4.76 -14.12 -26.19
CA VAL A 26 -5.95 -14.87 -25.73
C VAL A 26 -5.49 -15.95 -24.77
N VAL A 27 -6.14 -16.05 -23.61
CA VAL A 27 -5.88 -17.11 -22.63
C VAL A 27 -6.31 -18.46 -23.19
N LYS A 28 -5.37 -19.40 -23.26
CA LYS A 28 -5.58 -20.78 -23.74
C LYS A 28 -5.60 -21.82 -22.64
N LYS A 29 -4.94 -21.54 -21.51
CA LYS A 29 -4.91 -22.41 -20.35
C LYS A 29 -4.69 -21.57 -19.10
N VAL A 30 -5.28 -21.98 -17.99
CA VAL A 30 -5.07 -21.37 -16.67
C VAL A 30 -4.64 -22.48 -15.71
N ASN A 31 -3.63 -22.19 -14.88
CA ASN A 31 -3.21 -23.02 -13.76
C ASN A 31 -3.33 -22.17 -12.49
N LEU A 32 -4.40 -22.40 -11.72
CA LEU A 32 -4.68 -21.64 -10.51
C LEU A 32 -3.74 -21.98 -9.36
N GLU A 33 -3.27 -23.23 -9.28
CA GLU A 33 -2.30 -23.66 -8.27
C GLU A 33 -0.93 -23.02 -8.51
N ALA A 34 -0.44 -23.10 -9.75
CA ALA A 34 0.82 -22.46 -10.13
C ALA A 34 0.70 -20.94 -10.32
N ARG A 35 -0.52 -20.38 -10.25
CA ARG A 35 -0.81 -18.97 -10.51
C ARG A 35 -0.26 -18.49 -11.86
N THR A 36 -0.44 -19.28 -12.92
CA THR A 36 -0.02 -18.94 -14.29
C THR A 36 -1.12 -19.11 -15.33
N ALA A 37 -0.99 -18.42 -16.46
CA ALA A 37 -1.82 -18.62 -17.64
C ALA A 37 -0.94 -18.79 -18.90
N VAL A 38 -1.43 -19.58 -19.86
CA VAL A 38 -0.82 -19.67 -21.20
C VAL A 38 -1.58 -18.72 -22.12
N VAL A 39 -0.88 -17.71 -22.64
CA VAL A 39 -1.43 -16.70 -23.53
C VAL A 39 -0.87 -16.87 -24.93
N GLU A 40 -1.76 -17.01 -25.92
CA GLU A 40 -1.40 -16.96 -27.34
C GLU A 40 -1.46 -15.51 -27.83
N TRP A 41 -0.31 -14.92 -28.14
CA TRP A 41 -0.20 -13.53 -28.60
C TRP A 41 -0.44 -13.42 -30.10
N LYS A 42 -1.36 -12.57 -30.54
CA LYS A 42 -1.73 -12.41 -31.95
C LYS A 42 -0.90 -11.38 -32.73
N LEU A 43 -0.34 -10.37 -32.06
CA LEU A 43 0.21 -9.17 -32.73
C LEU A 43 1.66 -8.82 -32.37
N ALA A 44 2.33 -9.66 -31.58
CA ALA A 44 3.66 -9.37 -31.03
C ALA A 44 4.84 -9.99 -31.80
N HIS A 45 4.64 -10.52 -33.01
CA HIS A 45 5.64 -11.37 -33.71
C HIS A 45 6.16 -12.55 -32.86
N ARG A 46 5.35 -13.02 -31.90
CA ARG A 46 5.68 -14.14 -31.01
C ARG A 46 5.03 -15.40 -31.58
N GLU A 47 5.83 -16.29 -32.15
CA GLU A 47 5.35 -17.51 -32.84
C GLU A 47 4.89 -18.62 -31.88
N SER A 48 4.99 -18.43 -30.56
CA SER A 48 4.62 -19.45 -29.56
C SER A 48 3.80 -18.88 -28.39
N PRO A 49 2.83 -19.66 -27.86
CA PRO A 49 2.14 -19.33 -26.61
C PRO A 49 3.12 -19.12 -25.46
N GLN A 50 2.85 -18.16 -24.59
CA GLN A 50 3.71 -17.83 -23.46
C GLN A 50 3.02 -18.06 -22.13
N VAL A 51 3.80 -18.54 -21.15
CA VAL A 51 3.35 -18.60 -19.76
C VAL A 51 3.54 -17.23 -19.12
N VAL A 52 2.43 -16.66 -18.63
CA VAL A 52 2.37 -15.38 -17.91
C VAL A 52 1.95 -15.63 -16.46
N SER A 53 2.46 -14.82 -15.55
CA SER A 53 2.04 -14.86 -14.15
C SER A 53 0.66 -14.23 -13.99
N LEU A 54 -0.19 -14.81 -13.15
CA LEU A 54 -1.48 -14.20 -12.80
C LEU A 54 -1.32 -12.93 -11.95
N PHE A 55 -0.16 -12.71 -11.32
CA PHE A 55 0.17 -11.49 -10.55
C PHE A 55 0.65 -10.33 -11.44
N GLU A 56 0.93 -10.58 -12.72
CA GLU A 56 1.20 -9.50 -13.71
C GLU A 56 -0.08 -9.04 -14.41
N LEU A 57 -1.21 -9.62 -14.03
CA LEU A 57 -2.49 -9.21 -14.56
C LEU A 57 -2.99 -8.14 -13.63
N ALA A 58 -3.43 -7.02 -14.19
CA ALA A 58 -3.76 -5.85 -13.39
C ALA A 58 -5.18 -5.99 -12.80
N ALA A 59 -5.53 -7.20 -12.41
CA ALA A 59 -6.68 -7.50 -11.60
C ALA A 59 -6.15 -8.33 -10.44
N HIS A 60 -6.65 -8.07 -9.23
CA HIS A 60 -6.23 -8.77 -8.02
C HIS A 60 -6.05 -10.27 -8.29
N PRO A 61 -5.01 -10.95 -7.78
CA PRO A 61 -4.74 -12.35 -8.11
C PRO A 61 -5.94 -13.28 -7.86
N MET A 62 -6.86 -12.93 -6.96
CA MET A 62 -8.08 -13.70 -6.76
C MET A 62 -9.13 -13.59 -7.90
N VAL A 63 -8.88 -12.81 -8.95
CA VAL A 63 -9.81 -12.66 -10.07
C VAL A 63 -9.84 -13.92 -10.95
N ASP A 64 -11.06 -14.40 -11.21
CA ASP A 64 -11.35 -15.55 -12.06
C ASP A 64 -10.97 -15.27 -13.52
N ILE A 65 -9.80 -15.76 -13.93
CA ILE A 65 -9.38 -15.73 -15.33
C ILE A 65 -9.86 -17.00 -16.00
N ARG A 66 -10.57 -16.83 -17.11
CA ARG A 66 -11.21 -17.92 -17.84
C ARG A 66 -10.56 -18.14 -19.19
N LEU A 67 -10.80 -19.34 -19.72
CA LEU A 67 -10.43 -19.67 -21.10
C LEU A 67 -11.08 -18.68 -22.07
N SER A 68 -10.32 -18.28 -23.09
CA SER A 68 -10.70 -17.29 -24.10
C SER A 68 -10.78 -15.84 -23.61
N ASP A 69 -10.38 -15.55 -22.36
CA ASP A 69 -10.24 -14.16 -21.93
C ASP A 69 -9.19 -13.45 -22.80
N ILE A 70 -9.51 -12.21 -23.17
CA ILE A 70 -8.62 -11.33 -23.92
C ILE A 70 -7.67 -10.69 -22.91
N VAL A 71 -6.40 -10.68 -23.28
CA VAL A 71 -5.29 -10.14 -22.50
C VAL A 71 -4.59 -9.13 -23.38
N PHE A 72 -4.48 -7.87 -22.97
CA PHE A 72 -3.68 -6.89 -23.70
C PHE A 72 -2.77 -6.13 -22.77
N LEU A 73 -1.62 -5.69 -23.30
CA LEU A 73 -0.55 -5.01 -22.56
C LEU A 73 -0.40 -3.58 -23.06
N PRO A 74 -1.26 -2.65 -22.60
CA PRO A 74 -1.19 -1.27 -23.04
C PRO A 74 0.14 -0.64 -22.58
N PRO A 75 0.91 0.02 -23.48
CA PRO A 75 2.05 0.81 -23.06
C PRO A 75 1.59 2.03 -22.26
N PRO A 76 2.47 2.59 -21.40
CA PRO A 76 2.19 3.84 -20.70
C PRO A 76 1.98 4.98 -21.69
N LEU A 77 1.16 5.97 -21.31
CA LEU A 77 1.03 7.19 -22.09
C LEU A 77 2.32 8.01 -21.98
N VAL A 78 2.99 8.27 -23.11
CA VAL A 78 4.26 9.02 -23.13
C VAL A 78 4.04 10.53 -23.36
N THR A 79 2.95 10.90 -24.05
CA THR A 79 2.62 12.31 -24.35
C THR A 79 1.11 12.52 -24.36
N GLU A 80 0.63 13.59 -23.72
CA GLU A 80 -0.77 14.00 -23.80
C GLU A 80 -1.07 14.61 -25.18
N ASP A 81 -1.86 13.90 -25.99
CA ASP A 81 -2.31 14.40 -27.29
C ASP A 81 -3.53 15.33 -27.12
N PRO A 82 -3.64 16.45 -27.87
CA PRO A 82 -4.77 17.40 -27.84
C PRO A 82 -6.18 16.85 -28.22
N GLY A 83 -6.34 15.53 -28.35
CA GLY A 83 -7.61 14.84 -28.56
C GLY A 83 -7.76 13.56 -27.73
N SER A 84 -6.85 13.36 -26.78
CA SER A 84 -6.87 12.25 -25.85
C SER A 84 -8.06 12.37 -24.89
N TRP A 85 -8.58 11.23 -24.46
CA TRP A 85 -9.73 11.15 -23.56
C TRP A 85 -9.51 10.01 -22.60
N THR A 86 -9.97 10.15 -21.36
CA THR A 86 -9.84 9.11 -20.34
C THR A 86 -11.18 8.43 -20.07
N GLY A 87 -11.19 7.11 -19.91
CA GLY A 87 -12.38 6.38 -19.50
C GLY A 87 -12.09 5.01 -18.91
N ARG A 88 -13.10 4.40 -18.27
CA ARG A 88 -13.07 3.08 -17.61
C ARG A 88 -13.48 1.98 -18.57
N ILE A 89 -12.65 0.96 -18.78
CA ILE A 89 -13.09 -0.24 -19.53
C ILE A 89 -14.17 -0.96 -18.73
N CYS A 90 -15.33 -1.21 -19.35
CA CYS A 90 -16.45 -1.93 -18.77
C CYS A 90 -16.60 -3.35 -19.36
N ARG A 91 -16.17 -3.54 -20.61
CA ARG A 91 -16.29 -4.82 -21.32
C ARG A 91 -15.19 -4.96 -22.35
N LEU A 92 -14.71 -6.19 -22.53
CA LEU A 92 -13.81 -6.58 -23.62
C LEU A 92 -14.44 -7.71 -24.43
N GLU A 93 -14.62 -7.49 -25.73
CA GLU A 93 -15.18 -8.49 -26.64
C GLU A 93 -14.61 -8.29 -28.05
N ASN A 94 -14.22 -9.38 -28.71
CA ASN A 94 -13.72 -9.35 -30.10
C ASN A 94 -12.58 -8.33 -30.36
N PHE A 95 -11.67 -8.14 -29.39
CA PHE A 95 -10.58 -7.15 -29.44
C PHE A 95 -11.04 -5.68 -29.46
N ALA A 96 -12.31 -5.42 -29.11
CA ALA A 96 -12.82 -4.10 -28.81
C ALA A 96 -13.06 -3.95 -27.31
N ALA A 97 -12.79 -2.76 -26.80
CA ALA A 97 -13.17 -2.33 -25.46
C ALA A 97 -14.39 -1.42 -25.52
N GLU A 98 -15.35 -1.70 -24.65
CA GLU A 98 -16.40 -0.76 -24.28
C GLU A 98 -15.90 0.07 -23.10
N VAL A 99 -15.81 1.39 -23.29
CA VAL A 99 -15.18 2.32 -22.36
C VAL A 99 -16.17 3.39 -21.92
N ARG A 100 -16.42 3.48 -20.60
CA ARG A 100 -17.23 4.52 -19.97
C ARG A 100 -16.38 5.75 -19.69
N LEU A 101 -16.70 6.87 -20.32
CA LEU A 101 -16.03 8.15 -20.08
C LEU A 101 -16.49 8.79 -18.77
N GLY A 102 -15.73 9.77 -18.27
CA GLY A 102 -16.09 10.54 -17.07
C GLY A 102 -17.40 11.34 -17.15
N ASN A 103 -18.04 11.43 -18.32
CA ASN A 103 -19.38 12.01 -18.49
C ASN A 103 -20.48 10.95 -18.60
N GLY A 104 -20.17 9.69 -18.25
CA GLY A 104 -21.09 8.54 -18.32
C GLY A 104 -21.34 8.00 -19.73
N LYS A 105 -20.81 8.62 -20.80
CA LYS A 105 -20.98 8.11 -22.16
C LYS A 105 -20.12 6.87 -22.41
N MET A 106 -20.66 5.93 -23.18
CA MET A 106 -19.92 4.75 -23.62
C MET A 106 -19.24 5.02 -24.98
N ARG A 107 -18.01 4.51 -25.14
CA ARG A 107 -17.26 4.48 -26.40
C ARG A 107 -16.75 3.08 -26.68
N PHE A 108 -16.89 2.62 -27.91
CA PHE A 108 -16.29 1.38 -28.37
C PHE A 108 -15.02 1.71 -29.13
N VAL A 109 -13.90 1.11 -28.73
CA VAL A 109 -12.60 1.32 -29.35
C VAL A 109 -11.82 0.04 -29.45
N ASP A 110 -11.01 -0.09 -30.50
CA ASP A 110 -10.07 -1.19 -30.63
C ASP A 110 -9.06 -1.16 -29.47
N VAL A 111 -8.77 -2.31 -28.86
CA VAL A 111 -7.79 -2.37 -27.75
C VAL A 111 -6.38 -1.97 -28.20
N GLU A 112 -6.06 -2.02 -29.51
CA GLU A 112 -4.76 -1.61 -30.05
C GLU A 112 -4.45 -0.12 -29.86
N VAL A 113 -5.50 0.72 -29.79
CA VAL A 113 -5.33 2.17 -29.65
C VAL A 113 -5.32 2.63 -28.19
N LEU A 114 -5.57 1.73 -27.25
CA LEU A 114 -5.60 2.02 -25.83
C LEU A 114 -4.20 2.14 -25.23
N ARG A 115 -4.04 3.09 -24.32
CA ARG A 115 -2.84 3.33 -23.50
C ARG A 115 -3.25 3.43 -22.05
N MET A 116 -2.37 3.03 -21.13
CA MET A 116 -2.61 3.28 -19.69
C MET A 116 -2.47 4.77 -19.45
N ALA A 117 -3.50 5.37 -18.85
CA ALA A 117 -3.38 6.73 -18.34
C ALA A 117 -2.69 6.70 -16.97
N ASP A 118 -1.75 7.61 -16.72
CA ASP A 118 -1.17 7.78 -15.39
C ASP A 118 -2.26 8.16 -14.39
N THR A 119 -2.17 7.56 -13.20
CA THR A 119 -3.08 7.84 -12.09
C THR A 119 -2.73 9.11 -11.33
N GLU A 120 -1.56 9.70 -11.57
CA GLU A 120 -1.11 10.95 -10.96
C GLU A 120 -1.34 12.13 -11.92
N GLY A 121 -2.17 13.10 -11.51
CA GLY A 121 -2.22 14.43 -12.15
C GLY A 121 -3.57 14.96 -12.63
N TYR A 122 -4.66 14.17 -12.64
CA TYR A 122 -5.97 14.69 -13.03
C TYR A 122 -6.83 15.06 -11.81
N GLU A 123 -6.57 16.24 -11.23
CA GLU A 123 -7.56 16.98 -10.45
C GLU A 123 -8.63 17.54 -11.42
N GLY A 124 -9.51 16.67 -11.92
CA GLY A 124 -10.52 17.04 -12.89
C GLY A 124 -11.82 16.33 -12.64
N SER A 125 -12.73 17.04 -11.97
CA SER A 125 -14.10 16.67 -11.60
C SER A 125 -14.23 15.40 -10.76
N GLN A 126 -14.27 15.64 -9.45
CA GLN A 126 -15.02 14.86 -8.47
C GLN A 126 -16.38 14.47 -9.06
N THR A 127 -16.46 13.26 -9.57
CA THR A 127 -17.70 12.50 -9.67
C THR A 127 -17.39 11.27 -8.86
N SER A 128 -18.06 11.15 -7.71
CA SER A 128 -18.11 9.93 -6.91
C SER A 128 -18.48 8.81 -7.88
N TRP A 129 -17.52 7.91 -8.15
CA TRP A 129 -17.74 6.74 -8.98
C TRP A 129 -17.86 5.58 -8.00
N ASP A 130 -19.11 5.14 -7.81
CA ASP A 130 -19.55 3.97 -7.04
C ASP A 130 -19.53 4.09 -5.49
N GLU A 131 -20.38 4.96 -4.94
CA GLU A 131 -20.92 4.83 -3.56
C GLU A 131 -22.31 4.14 -3.53
N GLY A 132 -22.82 3.69 -4.69
CA GLY A 132 -24.24 3.29 -4.84
C GLY A 132 -24.57 1.80 -4.71
N GLU A 133 -23.59 0.90 -4.60
CA GLU A 133 -23.84 -0.56 -4.52
C GLU A 133 -23.39 -1.17 -3.19
N GLU A 134 -22.64 -0.45 -2.34
CA GLU A 134 -22.21 -0.94 -1.02
C GLU A 134 -23.27 -0.67 0.07
N GLU A 135 -24.09 0.39 -0.03
CA GLU A 135 -25.15 0.69 0.96
C GLU A 135 -26.30 -0.34 0.96
N GLU A 136 -26.67 -0.91 -0.20
CA GLU A 136 -27.79 -1.88 -0.28
C GLU A 136 -27.46 -3.23 0.38
N LEU A 137 -26.18 -3.60 0.50
CA LEU A 137 -25.74 -4.82 1.17
C LEU A 137 -25.67 -4.68 2.70
N GLU A 138 -25.47 -3.46 3.22
CA GLU A 138 -25.48 -3.17 4.65
C GLU A 138 -26.92 -3.12 5.21
N ASP A 139 -27.88 -2.61 4.43
CA ASP A 139 -29.29 -2.54 4.84
C ASP A 139 -30.00 -3.91 4.84
N GLU A 140 -29.71 -4.80 3.87
CA GLU A 140 -30.25 -6.19 3.88
C GLU A 140 -29.70 -7.05 5.03
N PHE A 141 -28.48 -6.78 5.49
CA PHE A 141 -27.88 -7.47 6.64
C PHE A 141 -28.50 -7.06 7.98
N ARG A 142 -29.00 -5.82 8.09
CA ARG A 142 -29.62 -5.28 9.32
C ARG A 142 -31.02 -5.82 9.57
N GLU A 143 -31.77 -6.15 8.52
CA GLU A 143 -33.16 -6.64 8.64
C GLU A 143 -33.25 -8.17 8.86
N ASN A 144 -32.25 -8.96 8.46
CA ASN A 144 -32.36 -10.43 8.46
C ASN A 144 -31.84 -11.16 9.72
N HIS A 145 -31.35 -10.47 10.75
CA HIS A 145 -30.84 -11.11 11.99
C HIS A 145 -31.48 -10.63 13.29
N ALA A 146 -32.74 -10.19 13.25
CA ALA A 146 -33.59 -10.15 14.45
C ALA A 146 -34.25 -11.52 14.68
N THR A 147 -33.47 -12.56 15.02
CA THR A 147 -33.89 -13.78 15.76
C THR A 147 -32.77 -14.82 15.71
N ALA A 148 -31.85 -14.77 16.68
CA ALA A 148 -31.06 -15.95 17.07
C ALA A 148 -30.67 -15.78 18.55
N GLU A 149 -30.96 -16.82 19.33
CA GLU A 149 -30.81 -16.88 20.78
C GLU A 149 -29.35 -16.74 21.23
N GLU A 150 -29.19 -16.08 22.38
CA GLU A 150 -27.93 -15.83 23.07
C GLU A 150 -27.25 -17.15 23.47
N GLY A 151 -26.07 -17.39 22.91
CA GLY A 151 -25.09 -18.35 23.41
C GLY A 151 -23.78 -17.62 23.64
N GLU A 152 -23.37 -17.50 24.90
CA GLU A 152 -22.12 -16.88 25.33
C GLU A 152 -20.89 -17.58 24.70
N PRO A 153 -19.92 -16.85 24.11
CA PRO A 153 -18.58 -17.37 23.96
C PRO A 153 -17.69 -16.92 25.12
N GLU A 154 -16.93 -17.89 25.64
CA GLU A 154 -15.98 -17.74 26.74
C GLU A 154 -14.85 -16.75 26.44
N ALA A 155 -14.38 -16.12 27.53
CA ALA A 155 -13.39 -15.06 27.59
C ALA A 155 -12.07 -15.39 26.89
N SER A 156 -11.62 -14.49 26.01
CA SER A 156 -10.23 -14.39 25.59
C SER A 156 -9.53 -13.32 26.44
N ALA A 157 -8.31 -13.65 26.89
CA ALA A 157 -7.61 -12.99 27.98
C ALA A 157 -7.32 -11.50 27.75
N GLU A 158 -7.74 -10.67 28.70
CA GLU A 158 -7.32 -9.28 28.85
C GLU A 158 -5.83 -9.22 29.18
N VAL A 159 -5.06 -8.48 28.38
CA VAL A 159 -3.71 -8.03 28.78
C VAL A 159 -3.82 -6.53 29.07
N GLU A 160 -4.16 -6.20 30.31
CA GLU A 160 -4.00 -4.84 30.83
C GLU A 160 -2.51 -4.57 31.07
N LEU A 161 -1.94 -3.62 30.31
CA LEU A 161 -0.62 -3.07 30.57
C LEU A 161 -0.80 -1.78 31.38
N GLU A 162 -0.63 -1.85 32.70
CA GLU A 162 -0.48 -0.67 33.54
C GLU A 162 0.95 -0.09 33.40
N PRO A 163 1.13 1.23 33.23
CA PRO A 163 2.46 1.82 33.23
C PRO A 163 2.95 2.07 34.68
N GLU A 164 3.98 1.34 35.10
CA GLU A 164 4.76 1.70 36.29
C GLU A 164 5.55 2.99 36.01
N VAL A 165 5.21 4.06 36.74
CA VAL A 165 5.95 5.33 36.74
C VAL A 165 7.15 5.20 37.67
N LEU A 166 8.34 4.99 37.12
CA LEU A 166 9.60 5.15 37.84
C LEU A 166 10.12 6.58 37.63
N GLU A 167 9.94 7.43 38.64
CA GLU A 167 10.59 8.73 38.72
C GLU A 167 12.09 8.53 38.98
N GLN A 168 12.93 8.75 37.97
CA GLN A 168 14.35 9.05 38.16
C GLN A 168 14.75 10.22 37.28
N GLU A 169 15.28 11.27 37.91
CA GLU A 169 15.86 12.44 37.25
C GLU A 169 17.14 12.05 36.50
N PRO A 170 17.42 12.58 35.29
CA PRO A 170 18.68 12.29 34.62
C PRO A 170 19.79 13.22 35.13
N GLU A 171 20.81 12.63 35.74
CA GLU A 171 22.11 13.29 35.91
C GLU A 171 22.79 13.48 34.55
N ALA A 172 23.37 14.67 34.36
CA ALA A 172 24.13 15.01 33.17
C ALA A 172 25.48 14.26 33.17
N VAL A 173 25.67 13.34 32.23
CA VAL A 173 26.99 12.79 31.91
C VAL A 173 27.29 13.04 30.44
N GLY A 174 28.20 13.97 30.20
CA GLY A 174 28.84 14.17 28.92
C GLY A 174 29.76 13.00 28.60
N GLY A 175 29.55 12.39 27.44
CA GLY A 175 30.41 11.36 26.87
C GLY A 175 30.19 11.30 25.37
N SER A 176 31.11 11.90 24.61
CA SER A 176 31.18 11.81 23.15
C SER A 176 31.37 10.35 22.74
N SER A 177 30.37 9.78 22.09
CA SER A 177 30.38 8.48 21.44
C SER A 177 29.67 8.62 20.11
N SER A 178 30.43 8.54 19.01
CA SER A 178 29.94 8.72 17.64
C SER A 178 29.25 7.45 17.10
N SER A 179 28.04 7.13 17.57
CA SER A 179 27.15 6.21 16.87
C SER A 179 26.15 7.01 16.01
N SER A 180 26.12 6.70 14.72
CA SER A 180 25.29 7.31 13.69
C SER A 180 23.84 6.80 13.76
N GLU A 181 23.19 6.92 14.91
CA GLU A 181 21.79 6.51 15.09
C GLU A 181 20.85 7.64 14.71
N ILE A 182 19.86 7.32 13.88
CA ILE A 182 18.82 8.27 13.47
C ILE A 182 17.75 8.30 14.56
N PRO A 183 17.44 9.48 15.17
CA PRO A 183 16.42 9.57 16.21
C PRO A 183 15.05 9.08 15.71
N ALA A 184 14.35 8.29 16.53
CA ALA A 184 13.02 7.78 16.18
C ALA A 184 11.96 8.89 16.12
N PHE A 185 12.14 9.98 16.87
CA PHE A 185 11.32 11.19 16.73
C PHE A 185 12.24 12.40 16.57
N ASP A 186 11.92 13.27 15.62
CA ASP A 186 12.60 14.57 15.46
C ASP A 186 11.70 15.62 14.78
N THR A 187 12.14 16.87 14.77
CA THR A 187 11.51 17.97 14.03
C THR A 187 12.42 18.35 12.86
N PHE A 188 11.85 18.44 11.66
CA PHE A 188 12.56 18.96 10.50
C PHE A 188 12.99 20.41 10.68
N ASP A 189 14.11 20.77 10.05
CA ASP A 189 14.64 22.13 10.01
C ASP A 189 13.61 23.12 9.45
N GLU A 190 13.72 24.39 9.85
CA GLU A 190 12.78 25.46 9.46
C GLU A 190 12.67 25.65 7.94
N ASP A 191 13.73 25.32 7.20
CA ASP A 191 13.82 25.47 5.75
C ASP A 191 13.07 24.36 4.98
N LEU A 192 12.67 23.27 5.64
CA LEU A 192 11.97 22.17 4.99
C LEU A 192 10.46 22.40 4.95
N GLU A 193 9.97 22.87 3.82
CA GLU A 193 8.52 22.97 3.58
C GLU A 193 7.87 21.60 3.27
N PRO A 194 6.70 21.28 3.89
CA PRO A 194 5.94 20.04 3.68
C PRO A 194 5.20 20.01 2.32
N ALA A 195 5.86 20.39 1.24
CA ALA A 195 5.24 20.61 -0.07
C ALA A 195 4.61 19.34 -0.68
N ASP A 196 5.12 18.15 -0.35
CA ASP A 196 4.62 16.85 -0.78
C ASP A 196 3.76 16.16 0.31
N HIS A 197 3.37 16.89 1.35
CA HIS A 197 2.54 16.35 2.43
C HIS A 197 1.06 16.42 2.07
N LYS A 198 0.32 15.31 2.23
CA LYS A 198 -1.09 15.18 1.82
C LYS A 198 -1.98 16.32 2.33
N PHE A 199 -1.72 16.78 3.54
CA PHE A 199 -2.55 17.76 4.25
C PHE A 199 -1.98 19.18 4.27
N VAL A 200 -0.99 19.49 3.42
CA VAL A 200 -0.34 20.81 3.40
C VAL A 200 -1.32 21.95 3.15
N ASP A 201 -2.30 21.77 2.26
CA ASP A 201 -3.28 22.83 1.91
C ASP A 201 -4.40 22.99 2.94
N ARG A 202 -4.46 22.14 3.98
CA ARG A 202 -5.48 22.27 5.01
C ARG A 202 -5.17 23.42 5.96
N PRO A 203 -6.21 24.16 6.42
CA PRO A 203 -6.02 25.25 7.36
C PRO A 203 -5.44 24.74 8.68
N SER A 204 -4.39 25.41 9.15
CA SER A 204 -3.76 25.09 10.43
C SER A 204 -4.70 25.46 11.60
N PRO A 205 -4.79 24.65 12.66
CA PRO A 205 -5.57 24.94 13.85
C PRO A 205 -5.13 26.24 14.58
N PRO A 206 -6.00 26.88 15.36
CA PRO A 206 -5.64 28.08 16.10
C PRO A 206 -4.48 27.83 17.09
N PRO A 207 -3.48 28.73 17.20
CA PRO A 207 -2.19 28.43 17.82
C PRO A 207 -2.26 27.91 19.27
N LYS A 208 -3.18 28.44 20.09
CA LYS A 208 -3.23 28.08 21.53
C LYS A 208 -3.69 26.65 21.79
N ALA A 209 -4.75 26.19 21.12
CA ALA A 209 -5.26 24.83 21.27
C ALA A 209 -4.27 23.84 20.62
N LEU A 210 -3.76 24.19 19.44
CA LEU A 210 -2.79 23.39 18.70
C LEU A 210 -1.52 23.13 19.51
N MET A 211 -0.92 24.18 20.07
CA MET A 211 0.35 24.04 20.81
C MET A 211 0.25 23.07 21.99
N ARG A 212 -0.90 23.00 22.68
CA ARG A 212 -1.06 22.07 23.81
C ARG A 212 -1.11 20.63 23.31
N ALA A 213 -1.91 20.37 22.28
CA ALA A 213 -2.03 19.05 21.66
C ALA A 213 -0.69 18.61 21.06
N VAL A 214 -0.04 19.46 20.27
CA VAL A 214 1.27 19.19 19.66
C VAL A 214 2.31 18.88 20.73
N ARG A 215 2.42 19.69 21.79
CA ARG A 215 3.39 19.41 22.87
C ARG A 215 3.14 18.08 23.56
N ARG A 216 1.86 17.73 23.79
CA ARG A 216 1.47 16.42 24.34
C ARG A 216 1.94 15.30 23.41
N GLU A 217 1.56 15.35 22.13
CA GLU A 217 1.90 14.31 21.15
C GLU A 217 3.42 14.18 20.97
N MET A 218 4.14 15.29 20.81
CA MET A 218 5.60 15.25 20.69
C MET A 218 6.28 14.72 21.96
N SER A 219 5.71 14.95 23.15
CA SER A 219 6.23 14.38 24.40
C SER A 219 6.04 12.86 24.42
N VAL A 220 4.84 12.38 24.08
CA VAL A 220 4.52 10.95 24.03
C VAL A 220 5.35 10.23 22.97
N LEU A 221 5.50 10.82 21.78
CA LEU A 221 6.31 10.26 20.71
C LEU A 221 7.79 10.18 21.10
N ARG A 222 8.34 11.22 21.73
CA ARG A 222 9.74 11.21 22.23
C ARG A 222 9.97 10.14 23.27
N SER A 223 9.05 9.96 24.22
CA SER A 223 9.21 8.98 25.30
C SER A 223 8.86 7.55 24.87
N GLY A 224 7.95 7.39 23.92
CA GLY A 224 7.43 6.07 23.51
C GLY A 224 8.17 5.44 22.34
N LEU A 225 8.89 6.21 21.53
CA LEU A 225 9.67 5.69 20.39
C LEU A 225 11.16 5.47 20.70
N SER A 226 11.62 5.79 21.90
CA SER A 226 13.05 5.83 22.30
C SER A 226 13.71 4.46 22.53
N GLY A 227 13.19 3.37 21.96
CA GLY A 227 13.58 1.99 22.31
C GLY A 227 14.01 1.07 21.16
N GLY A 228 14.40 1.59 20.00
CA GLY A 228 14.82 0.74 18.88
C GLY A 228 16.30 0.34 18.95
N GLU A 229 16.60 -0.97 18.91
CA GLU A 229 17.94 -1.45 18.58
C GLU A 229 18.17 -1.31 17.05
N GLY A 230 19.18 -0.55 16.64
CA GLY A 230 19.59 -0.43 15.24
C GLY A 230 19.70 1.00 14.72
N VAL A 231 20.20 1.15 13.50
CA VAL A 231 20.46 2.46 12.85
C VAL A 231 19.17 3.24 12.58
N VAL A 232 18.07 2.52 12.34
CA VAL A 232 16.74 3.06 12.01
C VAL A 232 15.69 2.33 12.85
N ALA A 233 14.89 3.09 13.60
CA ALA A 233 13.82 2.54 14.44
C ALA A 233 12.66 1.94 13.60
N PRO A 234 11.94 0.92 14.14
CA PRO A 234 10.79 0.31 13.46
C PRO A 234 9.65 1.29 13.17
N ILE A 235 9.51 2.33 14.00
CA ILE A 235 8.62 3.47 13.76
C ILE A 235 9.46 4.73 13.94
N LEU A 236 9.45 5.58 12.92
CA LEU A 236 10.17 6.85 12.93
C LEU A 236 9.22 7.97 12.50
N VAL A 237 9.18 9.05 13.27
CA VAL A 237 8.25 10.16 13.06
C VAL A 237 9.03 11.46 12.95
N ARG A 238 8.58 12.31 12.04
CA ARG A 238 9.06 13.68 11.87
C ARG A 238 7.89 14.65 11.85
N THR A 239 8.12 15.86 12.34
CA THR A 239 7.18 16.99 12.26
C THR A 239 7.86 18.20 11.65
N TYR A 240 7.10 19.19 11.18
CA TYR A 240 7.63 20.35 10.46
C TYR A 240 7.64 21.58 11.35
N ALA A 241 8.77 22.29 11.45
CA ALA A 241 8.86 23.50 12.27
C ALA A 241 7.86 24.59 11.81
N SER A 242 7.64 24.71 10.49
CA SER A 242 6.68 25.65 9.89
C SER A 242 5.22 25.20 10.01
N ARG A 243 4.97 23.91 10.23
CA ARG A 243 3.64 23.27 10.31
C ARG A 243 3.63 22.17 11.35
N SER A 244 3.71 22.56 12.63
CA SER A 244 3.79 21.62 13.75
C SER A 244 2.53 20.78 13.97
N ASP A 245 1.43 21.09 13.26
CA ASP A 245 0.22 20.26 13.16
C ASP A 245 0.37 19.06 12.21
N LEU A 246 1.42 19.04 11.38
CA LEU A 246 1.70 17.99 10.40
C LEU A 246 2.82 17.08 10.90
N PHE A 247 2.65 15.79 10.67
CA PHE A 247 3.61 14.75 11.00
C PHE A 247 3.70 13.77 9.84
N ARG A 248 4.91 13.30 9.54
CA ARG A 248 5.14 12.18 8.64
C ARG A 248 5.79 11.05 9.40
N ALA A 249 5.26 9.85 9.25
CA ALA A 249 5.75 8.65 9.90
C ALA A 249 6.22 7.63 8.86
N MET A 250 7.35 7.00 9.15
CA MET A 250 7.79 5.76 8.53
C MET A 250 7.51 4.62 9.51
N VAL A 251 6.79 3.59 9.06
CA VAL A 251 6.52 2.35 9.80
C VAL A 251 7.13 1.20 9.01
N VAL A 252 8.10 0.52 9.60
CA VAL A 252 8.75 -0.65 9.01
C VAL A 252 7.86 -1.87 9.21
N GLY A 253 7.67 -2.65 8.15
CA GLY A 253 6.91 -3.89 8.20
C GLY A 253 7.52 -4.91 9.17
N PRO A 254 6.73 -5.51 10.07
CA PRO A 254 7.24 -6.41 11.09
C PRO A 254 7.86 -7.70 10.55
N PRO A 255 8.85 -8.30 11.25
CA PRO A 255 9.33 -9.65 10.94
C PRO A 255 8.21 -10.69 10.93
N GLY A 256 8.35 -11.72 10.08
CA GLY A 256 7.35 -12.78 9.95
C GLY A 256 6.14 -12.44 9.07
N THR A 257 6.02 -11.20 8.62
CA THR A 257 4.90 -10.74 7.79
C THR A 257 5.30 -10.61 6.32
N PRO A 258 4.36 -10.60 5.36
CA PRO A 258 4.67 -10.30 3.96
C PRO A 258 5.20 -8.86 3.75
N TYR A 259 5.16 -8.03 4.80
CA TYR A 259 5.64 -6.64 4.83
C TYR A 259 7.08 -6.49 5.33
N ALA A 260 7.68 -7.57 5.85
CA ALA A 260 8.93 -7.53 6.61
C ALA A 260 10.02 -6.64 5.98
N ASP A 261 10.62 -5.78 6.81
CA ASP A 261 11.74 -4.90 6.47
C ASP A 261 11.43 -3.79 5.43
N VAL A 262 10.20 -3.70 4.92
CA VAL A 262 9.78 -2.65 3.98
C VAL A 262 9.34 -1.39 4.73
N PRO A 263 9.82 -0.18 4.36
CA PRO A 263 9.37 1.06 4.96
C PRO A 263 8.06 1.56 4.31
N PHE A 264 7.02 1.76 5.12
CA PHE A 264 5.73 2.34 4.71
C PHE A 264 5.56 3.75 5.29
N PHE A 265 5.04 4.68 4.49
CA PHE A 265 4.95 6.09 4.86
C PHE A 265 3.50 6.53 5.08
N PHE A 266 3.30 7.34 6.12
CA PHE A 266 2.00 7.88 6.51
C PHE A 266 2.12 9.37 6.82
N ASP A 267 1.24 10.17 6.21
CA ASP A 267 1.05 11.57 6.56
C ASP A 267 -0.06 11.67 7.61
N LEU A 268 0.18 12.46 8.65
CA LEU A 268 -0.76 12.70 9.73
C LEU A 268 -0.97 14.20 9.92
N ALA A 269 -2.21 14.60 10.22
CA ALA A 269 -2.53 15.99 10.54
C ALA A 269 -3.44 16.10 11.76
N LEU A 270 -3.11 17.01 12.65
CA LEU A 270 -3.98 17.41 13.74
C LEU A 270 -5.00 18.42 13.21
N SER A 271 -6.28 18.02 13.16
CA SER A 271 -7.35 18.91 12.71
C SER A 271 -7.61 20.05 13.72
N PRO A 272 -8.36 21.10 13.33
CA PRO A 272 -8.79 22.13 14.28
C PRO A 272 -9.62 21.62 15.46
N GLN A 273 -10.21 20.43 15.31
CA GLN A 273 -11.03 19.75 16.32
C GLN A 273 -10.18 18.82 17.22
N TYR A 274 -8.91 18.59 16.90
CA TYR A 274 -8.05 17.72 17.69
C TYR A 274 -7.80 18.29 19.11
N PRO A 275 -7.88 17.48 20.18
CA PRO A 275 -8.04 16.01 20.20
C PRO A 275 -9.50 15.54 20.34
N ALA A 276 -10.51 16.41 20.24
CA ALA A 276 -11.91 15.98 20.31
C ALA A 276 -12.29 15.02 19.17
N GLU A 277 -11.61 15.15 18.03
CA GLU A 277 -11.65 14.22 16.90
C GLU A 277 -10.27 13.57 16.69
N PRO A 278 -10.23 12.36 16.07
CA PRO A 278 -8.98 11.68 15.75
C PRO A 278 -8.10 12.48 14.77
N PRO A 279 -6.80 12.16 14.68
CA PRO A 279 -5.95 12.72 13.65
C PRO A 279 -6.40 12.25 12.27
N LEU A 280 -6.13 13.05 11.25
CA LEU A 280 -6.24 12.61 9.86
C LEU A 280 -5.01 11.80 9.52
N VAL A 281 -5.17 10.66 8.82
CA VAL A 281 -4.06 9.80 8.39
C VAL A 281 -4.21 9.46 6.92
N HIS A 282 -3.12 9.51 6.18
CA HIS A 282 -3.05 9.13 4.78
C HIS A 282 -1.83 8.26 4.52
N TYR A 283 -2.06 7.07 3.98
CA TYR A 283 -1.00 6.16 3.55
C TYR A 283 -0.43 6.59 2.19
N PHE A 284 0.89 6.72 2.11
CA PHE A 284 1.61 7.04 0.88
C PHE A 284 1.81 5.75 0.08
N ALA A 285 0.87 5.46 -0.83
CA ALA A 285 0.85 4.25 -1.64
C ALA A 285 1.92 4.24 -2.72
N ASN A 286 3.19 4.09 -2.34
CA ASN A 286 4.35 4.11 -3.25
C ASN A 286 4.43 2.96 -4.25
N TYR A 287 3.36 2.20 -4.47
CA TYR A 287 3.29 1.12 -5.46
C TYR A 287 2.28 1.41 -6.58
N VAL A 288 1.66 2.61 -6.62
CA VAL A 288 0.54 3.00 -7.50
C VAL A 288 0.95 3.02 -8.98
N ASN A 289 1.06 1.82 -9.52
CA ASN A 289 0.79 1.42 -10.90
C ASN A 289 0.01 0.09 -10.91
N SER A 290 -0.30 -0.46 -9.73
CA SER A 290 -1.14 -1.64 -9.56
C SER A 290 -2.56 -1.24 -9.18
N SER A 291 -3.53 -1.87 -9.80
CA SER A 291 -4.94 -1.86 -9.43
C SER A 291 -5.22 -2.77 -8.22
N GLU A 292 -4.34 -2.82 -7.23
CA GLU A 292 -4.44 -3.75 -6.11
C GLU A 292 -4.25 -3.06 -4.77
N ARG A 293 -4.83 -3.62 -3.70
CA ARG A 293 -4.69 -3.12 -2.33
C ARG A 293 -3.60 -3.93 -1.64
N LEU A 294 -2.65 -3.24 -1.01
CA LEU A 294 -1.58 -3.85 -0.23
C LEU A 294 -2.11 -4.54 1.05
N ASN A 295 -3.23 -4.06 1.57
CA ASN A 295 -3.90 -4.59 2.76
C ASN A 295 -5.39 -4.20 2.69
N PRO A 296 -6.34 -4.97 3.24
CA PRO A 296 -7.75 -4.57 3.28
C PRO A 296 -7.97 -3.20 3.96
N ASN A 297 -7.14 -2.85 4.93
CA ASN A 297 -7.22 -1.58 5.65
C ASN A 297 -6.35 -0.45 5.05
N LEU A 298 -5.58 -0.70 3.98
CA LEU A 298 -4.77 0.29 3.28
C LEU A 298 -5.24 0.46 1.84
N TYR A 299 -6.00 1.51 1.59
CA TYR A 299 -6.65 1.78 0.32
C TYR A 299 -5.68 2.45 -0.65
N ARG A 300 -6.00 2.36 -1.94
CA ARG A 300 -5.15 2.90 -3.03
C ARG A 300 -5.13 4.41 -3.06
N ASP A 301 -6.21 5.04 -2.64
CA ASP A 301 -6.34 6.49 -2.50
C ASP A 301 -5.67 7.02 -1.22
N GLY A 302 -5.01 6.14 -0.46
CA GLY A 302 -4.33 6.44 0.78
C GLY A 302 -5.24 6.41 2.02
N LYS A 303 -6.53 6.06 1.89
CA LYS A 303 -7.40 5.89 3.07
C LYS A 303 -6.89 4.74 3.96
N VAL A 304 -6.92 5.00 5.27
CA VAL A 304 -6.52 4.05 6.32
C VAL A 304 -7.74 3.68 7.16
N CYS A 305 -7.98 2.38 7.30
CA CYS A 305 -9.07 1.86 8.13
C CYS A 305 -8.55 1.40 9.50
N LEU A 306 -8.91 2.15 10.54
CA LEU A 306 -8.63 1.82 11.93
C LEU A 306 -9.76 2.35 12.81
N SER A 307 -10.14 1.61 13.85
CA SER A 307 -11.21 2.05 14.75
C SER A 307 -10.83 3.33 15.50
N LEU A 308 -9.55 3.48 15.86
CA LEU A 308 -8.99 4.72 16.42
C LEU A 308 -9.12 5.94 15.51
N LEU A 309 -9.35 5.74 14.21
CA LEU A 309 -9.56 6.82 13.23
C LEU A 309 -11.04 7.01 12.88
N GLY A 310 -11.94 6.22 13.51
CA GLY A 310 -13.37 6.22 13.19
C GLY A 310 -13.71 5.66 11.81
N THR A 311 -12.77 4.97 11.16
CA THR A 311 -12.92 4.42 9.79
C THR A 311 -13.10 2.91 9.77
N TRP A 312 -13.22 2.28 10.94
CA TRP A 312 -13.44 0.84 11.09
C TRP A 312 -14.21 0.52 12.38
N ALA A 313 -14.83 -0.65 12.43
CA ALA A 313 -15.48 -1.14 13.65
C ALA A 313 -14.47 -1.46 14.75
N GLY A 314 -14.78 -1.10 16.00
CA GLY A 314 -13.95 -1.36 17.18
C GLY A 314 -13.92 -0.18 18.16
N PRO A 315 -13.08 -0.24 19.21
CA PRO A 315 -12.90 0.85 20.15
C PRO A 315 -12.45 2.13 19.42
N GLY A 316 -13.24 3.19 19.55
CA GLY A 316 -13.02 4.46 18.87
C GLY A 316 -11.95 5.34 19.53
N TRP A 317 -11.72 6.49 18.93
CA TRP A 317 -10.87 7.55 19.48
C TRP A 317 -11.38 8.07 20.83
N ASP A 318 -10.50 8.12 21.84
CA ASP A 318 -10.75 8.75 23.13
C ASP A 318 -9.92 10.05 23.22
N PRO A 319 -10.56 11.25 23.21
CA PRO A 319 -9.86 12.54 23.28
C PRO A 319 -8.89 12.69 24.46
N GLU A 320 -9.15 12.01 25.57
CA GLU A 320 -8.36 12.10 26.79
C GLU A 320 -7.19 11.12 26.81
N LYS A 321 -7.32 9.96 26.15
CA LYS A 321 -6.33 8.86 26.24
C LYS A 321 -5.60 8.56 24.95
N SER A 322 -6.27 8.69 23.81
CA SER A 322 -5.72 8.31 22.52
C SER A 322 -4.58 9.24 22.07
N THR A 323 -3.60 8.69 21.36
CA THR A 323 -2.38 9.40 20.92
C THR A 323 -1.97 8.99 19.49
N LEU A 324 -1.15 9.81 18.84
CA LEU A 324 -0.53 9.47 17.55
C LEU A 324 0.31 8.19 17.67
N LEU A 325 1.00 8.00 18.79
CA LEU A 325 1.79 6.80 19.03
C LEU A 325 0.94 5.53 18.98
N GLN A 326 -0.24 5.54 19.62
CA GLN A 326 -1.15 4.39 19.58
C GLN A 326 -1.64 4.11 18.15
N VAL A 327 -1.95 5.14 17.36
CA VAL A 327 -2.31 4.97 15.95
C VAL A 327 -1.19 4.28 15.16
N LEU A 328 0.06 4.73 15.34
CA LEU A 328 1.22 4.17 14.64
C LEU A 328 1.53 2.74 15.08
N VAL A 329 1.43 2.44 16.36
CA VAL A 329 1.59 1.08 16.91
C VAL A 329 0.46 0.17 16.42
N SER A 330 -0.78 0.66 16.34
CA SER A 330 -1.92 -0.08 15.76
C SER A 330 -1.72 -0.37 14.27
N LEU A 331 -1.19 0.58 13.49
CA LEU A 331 -0.81 0.33 12.10
C LEU A 331 0.21 -0.83 12.00
N GLN A 332 1.26 -0.78 12.82
CA GLN A 332 2.29 -1.83 12.78
C GLN A 332 1.76 -3.19 13.27
N GLY A 333 0.95 -3.22 14.33
CA GLY A 333 0.53 -4.46 15.00
C GLY A 333 -0.77 -5.08 14.52
N LEU A 334 -1.69 -4.31 13.92
CA LEU A 334 -3.02 -4.78 13.50
C LEU A 334 -3.21 -4.76 11.98
N VAL A 335 -2.47 -3.91 11.26
CA VAL A 335 -2.58 -3.79 9.80
C VAL A 335 -1.46 -4.58 9.12
N LEU A 336 -0.20 -4.34 9.49
CA LEU A 336 0.95 -5.02 8.88
C LEU A 336 1.22 -6.40 9.52
N VAL A 337 0.24 -7.30 9.45
CA VAL A 337 0.24 -8.62 10.13
C VAL A 337 0.69 -9.79 9.23
N GLU A 338 0.83 -10.99 9.79
CA GLU A 338 1.27 -12.21 9.08
C GLU A 338 0.26 -12.67 8.01
N ASP A 339 -1.03 -12.64 8.32
CA ASP A 339 -2.12 -13.08 7.43
C ASP A 339 -3.14 -11.93 7.17
N PRO A 340 -2.74 -10.88 6.43
CA PRO A 340 -3.57 -9.70 6.17
C PRO A 340 -4.86 -9.99 5.39
N TYR A 341 -5.00 -11.17 4.78
CA TYR A 341 -6.25 -11.60 4.14
C TYR A 341 -7.44 -11.60 5.12
N PHE A 342 -7.20 -11.93 6.40
CA PHE A 342 -8.24 -12.01 7.43
C PHE A 342 -8.62 -10.64 8.01
N ASN A 343 -7.95 -9.56 7.62
CA ASN A 343 -8.35 -8.21 7.99
C ASN A 343 -9.61 -7.74 7.24
N GLU A 344 -10.00 -8.43 6.16
CA GLU A 344 -11.25 -8.17 5.45
C GLU A 344 -12.45 -8.70 6.29
N PRO A 345 -13.55 -7.94 6.43
CA PRO A 345 -14.73 -8.38 7.15
C PRO A 345 -15.27 -9.71 6.60
N GLY A 346 -15.69 -10.60 7.50
CA GLY A 346 -16.22 -11.92 7.15
C GLY A 346 -15.16 -13.01 6.91
N HIS A 347 -13.95 -12.66 6.46
CA HIS A 347 -12.91 -13.68 6.19
C HIS A 347 -12.36 -14.36 7.44
N GLN A 348 -12.48 -13.72 8.61
CA GLN A 348 -12.06 -14.26 9.91
C GLN A 348 -12.67 -15.63 10.23
N TRP A 349 -13.88 -15.92 9.74
CA TRP A 349 -14.55 -17.20 9.99
C TRP A 349 -13.90 -18.38 9.25
N ASP A 350 -13.16 -18.11 8.17
CA ASP A 350 -12.50 -19.13 7.36
C ASP A 350 -11.06 -19.40 7.76
N ALA A 351 -10.51 -18.70 8.77
CA ALA A 351 -9.09 -18.78 9.15
C ALA A 351 -8.59 -20.20 9.44
N ASN A 352 -9.47 -21.04 10.02
CA ASN A 352 -9.14 -22.43 10.37
C ASN A 352 -9.49 -23.44 9.26
N THR A 353 -9.99 -22.98 8.12
CA THR A 353 -10.34 -23.84 6.98
C THR A 353 -9.17 -24.00 6.02
N GLU A 354 -9.18 -25.07 5.22
CA GLU A 354 -8.20 -25.24 4.14
C GLU A 354 -8.37 -24.14 3.07
N HIS A 355 -9.61 -23.75 2.79
CA HIS A 355 -9.92 -22.67 1.86
C HIS A 355 -9.29 -21.34 2.30
N GLY A 356 -9.53 -20.91 3.54
CA GLY A 356 -9.00 -19.67 4.09
C GLY A 356 -7.47 -19.66 4.17
N ARG A 357 -6.85 -20.78 4.56
CA ARG A 357 -5.37 -20.89 4.53
C ARG A 357 -4.81 -20.74 3.12
N ASN A 358 -5.43 -21.39 2.13
CA ASN A 358 -5.00 -21.27 0.73
C ASN A 358 -5.21 -19.85 0.18
N ALA A 359 -6.34 -19.21 0.50
CA ALA A 359 -6.62 -17.83 0.12
C ALA A 359 -5.63 -16.84 0.75
N SER A 360 -5.33 -16.99 2.05
CA SER A 360 -4.33 -16.18 2.75
C SER A 360 -2.94 -16.35 2.14
N ALA A 361 -2.52 -17.59 1.84
CA ALA A 361 -1.23 -17.84 1.21
C ALA A 361 -1.09 -17.11 -0.14
N LEU A 362 -2.12 -17.17 -0.99
CA LEU A 362 -2.13 -16.46 -2.28
C LEU A 362 -2.16 -14.93 -2.10
N TYR A 363 -2.89 -14.44 -1.11
CA TYR A 363 -2.89 -13.02 -0.77
C TYR A 363 -1.50 -12.57 -0.31
N ASN A 364 -0.81 -13.36 0.52
CA ASN A 364 0.54 -13.07 1.00
C ASN A 364 1.58 -13.03 -0.11
N GLU A 365 1.50 -13.91 -1.11
CA GLU A 365 2.34 -13.81 -2.31
C GLU A 365 2.18 -12.45 -2.98
N ASN A 366 0.94 -12.01 -3.14
CA ASN A 366 0.63 -10.74 -3.77
C ASN A 366 1.17 -9.55 -2.97
N VAL A 367 0.82 -9.51 -1.69
CA VAL A 367 1.25 -8.46 -0.77
C VAL A 367 2.76 -8.34 -0.77
N ARG A 368 3.48 -9.46 -0.81
CA ARG A 368 4.94 -9.45 -0.86
C ARG A 368 5.49 -8.83 -2.15
N LEU A 369 4.88 -9.10 -3.30
CA LEU A 369 5.25 -8.44 -4.57
C LEU A 369 5.00 -6.93 -4.51
N LEU A 370 3.85 -6.51 -3.95
CA LEU A 370 3.49 -5.10 -3.78
C LEU A 370 4.41 -4.39 -2.77
N ALA A 371 4.74 -5.04 -1.65
CA ALA A 371 5.65 -4.51 -0.64
C ALA A 371 7.06 -4.32 -1.20
N LEU A 372 7.58 -5.29 -1.96
CA LEU A 372 8.88 -5.13 -2.63
C LEU A 372 8.86 -4.04 -3.71
N ARG A 373 7.72 -3.84 -4.39
CA ARG A 373 7.55 -2.71 -5.32
C ARG A 373 7.55 -1.38 -4.58
N ALA A 374 6.82 -1.28 -3.47
CA ALA A 374 6.80 -0.11 -2.61
C ALA A 374 8.21 0.21 -2.08
N ALA A 375 8.99 -0.81 -1.70
CA ALA A 375 10.39 -0.65 -1.30
C ALA A 375 11.25 -0.07 -2.42
N LEU A 376 11.16 -0.63 -3.63
CA LEU A 376 11.90 -0.14 -4.80
C LEU A 376 11.57 1.32 -5.11
N ASN A 377 10.29 1.64 -5.15
CA ASN A 377 9.82 2.98 -5.50
C ASN A 377 10.19 4.00 -4.40
N THR A 378 10.05 3.63 -3.13
CA THR A 378 10.49 4.46 -1.99
C THR A 378 11.99 4.72 -2.02
N PHE A 379 12.80 3.74 -2.41
CA PHE A 379 14.23 3.95 -2.59
C PHE A 379 14.55 4.91 -3.75
N GLN A 380 13.81 4.80 -4.85
CA GLN A 380 14.00 5.65 -6.04
C GLN A 380 13.48 7.08 -5.85
N GLN A 381 12.40 7.23 -5.09
CA GLN A 381 11.67 8.48 -4.84
C GLN A 381 11.29 8.53 -3.36
N PRO A 382 12.27 8.79 -2.48
CA PRO A 382 12.00 8.95 -1.05
C PRO A 382 11.06 10.16 -0.81
N PRO A 383 10.16 10.08 0.18
CA PRO A 383 9.40 11.25 0.62
C PRO A 383 10.32 12.38 1.07
N LYS A 384 9.93 13.62 0.78
CA LYS A 384 10.78 14.79 1.05
C LYS A 384 11.14 14.86 2.54
N GLY A 385 12.41 15.03 2.84
CA GLY A 385 12.97 15.05 4.19
C GLY A 385 13.36 13.68 4.76
N PHE A 386 13.01 12.58 4.08
CA PHE A 386 13.37 11.23 4.50
C PHE A 386 14.47 10.59 3.65
N GLU A 387 15.14 11.36 2.78
CA GLU A 387 16.18 10.86 1.89
C GLU A 387 17.29 10.12 2.65
N GLU A 388 17.81 10.72 3.72
CA GLU A 388 18.85 10.13 4.56
C GLU A 388 18.35 8.93 5.36
N VAL A 389 17.12 9.01 5.88
CA VAL A 389 16.46 7.92 6.63
C VAL A 389 16.28 6.70 5.74
N VAL A 390 15.77 6.92 4.52
CA VAL A 390 15.54 5.89 3.51
C VAL A 390 16.88 5.28 3.09
N ALA A 391 17.91 6.09 2.83
CA ALA A 391 19.24 5.59 2.50
C ALA A 391 19.84 4.72 3.63
N ALA A 392 19.74 5.16 4.88
CA ALA A 392 20.22 4.42 6.04
C ALA A 392 19.43 3.12 6.28
N HIS A 393 18.10 3.17 6.11
CA HIS A 393 17.22 2.00 6.21
C HIS A 393 17.60 0.96 5.16
N PHE A 394 17.74 1.36 3.90
CA PHE A 394 18.11 0.44 2.83
C PHE A 394 19.55 -0.07 2.89
N THR A 395 20.46 0.69 3.50
CA THR A 395 21.82 0.20 3.80
C THR A 395 21.80 -0.92 4.83
N SER A 396 20.98 -0.80 5.88
CA SER A 396 20.89 -1.77 6.98
C SER A 396 19.98 -2.97 6.68
N HIS A 397 18.85 -2.75 6.01
CA HIS A 397 17.81 -3.76 5.77
C HIS A 397 17.80 -4.30 4.33
N GLY A 398 18.42 -3.60 3.38
CA GLY A 398 18.52 -4.03 1.98
C GLY A 398 19.07 -5.44 1.77
N PRO A 399 20.19 -5.82 2.42
CA PRO A 399 20.70 -7.18 2.33
C PRO A 399 19.70 -8.24 2.80
N LYS A 400 18.92 -7.95 3.86
CA LYS A 400 17.87 -8.86 4.37
C LYS A 400 16.73 -9.00 3.37
N LEU A 401 16.23 -7.89 2.84
CA LEU A 401 15.18 -7.87 1.79
C LEU A 401 15.59 -8.68 0.55
N LEU A 402 16.84 -8.52 0.09
CA LEU A 402 17.37 -9.28 -1.04
C LEU A 402 17.47 -10.77 -0.74
N ALA A 403 18.00 -11.15 0.43
CA ALA A 403 18.12 -12.55 0.84
C ALA A 403 16.73 -13.22 0.96
N GLN A 404 15.78 -12.53 1.58
CA GLN A 404 14.38 -12.98 1.70
C GLN A 404 13.68 -13.14 0.35
N ALA A 405 13.98 -12.27 -0.63
CA ALA A 405 13.47 -12.39 -1.99
C ALA A 405 14.14 -13.54 -2.77
N GLU A 406 15.44 -13.75 -2.58
CA GLU A 406 16.19 -14.87 -3.16
C GLU A 406 15.70 -16.23 -2.63
N GLU A 407 15.48 -16.33 -1.32
CA GLU A 407 14.92 -17.52 -0.68
C GLU A 407 13.53 -17.85 -1.23
N ALA A 408 12.64 -16.86 -1.31
CA ALA A 408 11.30 -17.07 -1.85
C ALA A 408 11.28 -17.39 -3.35
N LEU A 409 12.28 -16.91 -4.11
CA LEU A 409 12.44 -17.31 -5.50
C LEU A 409 12.88 -18.78 -5.64
N ALA A 410 13.66 -19.28 -4.68
CA ALA A 410 14.17 -20.65 -4.68
C ALA A 410 13.16 -21.68 -4.11
N ASP A 411 12.29 -21.26 -3.20
CA ASP A 411 11.32 -22.14 -2.54
C ASP A 411 10.11 -22.43 -3.44
N THR A 412 10.22 -23.52 -4.21
CA THR A 412 9.14 -24.00 -5.09
C THR A 412 8.03 -24.75 -4.37
N ALA A 413 8.22 -25.07 -3.08
CA ALA A 413 7.22 -25.80 -2.30
C ALA A 413 6.24 -24.83 -1.64
N ARG A 414 6.71 -23.67 -1.20
CA ARG A 414 5.89 -22.64 -0.58
C ARG A 414 5.30 -21.65 -1.57
N TYR A 415 6.02 -21.31 -2.64
CA TYR A 415 5.63 -20.24 -3.55
C TYR A 415 5.26 -20.71 -4.95
N SER A 416 4.15 -20.19 -5.45
CA SER A 416 3.60 -20.44 -6.77
C SER A 416 4.58 -20.03 -7.88
N GLU A 417 4.46 -20.69 -9.03
CA GLU A 417 5.27 -20.37 -10.20
C GLU A 417 5.06 -18.93 -10.66
N GLY A 418 3.81 -18.45 -10.65
CA GLY A 418 3.45 -17.09 -11.02
C GLY A 418 4.15 -16.05 -10.15
N PHE A 419 4.12 -16.22 -8.83
CA PHE A 419 4.82 -15.34 -7.90
C PHE A 419 6.33 -15.31 -8.22
N ARG A 420 6.94 -16.49 -8.35
CA ARG A 420 8.37 -16.64 -8.62
C ARG A 420 8.76 -16.05 -9.98
N GLN A 421 7.90 -16.13 -10.99
CA GLN A 421 8.12 -15.49 -12.29
C GLN A 421 8.19 -13.96 -12.16
N VAL A 422 7.25 -13.32 -11.45
CA VAL A 422 7.26 -11.84 -11.26
C VAL A 422 8.51 -11.42 -10.49
N LEU A 423 8.78 -12.13 -9.39
CA LEU A 423 9.89 -11.86 -8.50
C LEU A 423 11.22 -11.98 -9.24
N GLY A 424 11.45 -13.10 -9.92
CA GLY A 424 12.73 -13.37 -10.59
C GLY A 424 12.95 -12.57 -11.87
N ARG A 425 11.90 -12.26 -12.65
CA ARG A 425 12.04 -11.55 -13.93
C ARG A 425 12.12 -10.04 -13.78
N SER A 426 11.37 -9.45 -12.84
CA SER A 426 11.18 -7.99 -12.80
C SER A 426 11.64 -7.35 -11.50
N LEU A 427 11.20 -7.87 -10.35
CA LEU A 427 11.44 -7.22 -9.06
C LEU A 427 12.87 -7.43 -8.58
N LEU A 428 13.28 -8.66 -8.35
CA LEU A 428 14.59 -8.96 -7.77
C LEU A 428 15.76 -8.38 -8.59
N PRO A 429 15.77 -8.41 -9.94
CA PRO A 429 16.80 -7.71 -10.71
C PRO A 429 16.81 -6.19 -10.49
N ALA A 430 15.63 -5.56 -10.42
CA ALA A 430 15.50 -4.13 -10.17
C ALA A 430 15.94 -3.76 -8.75
N LEU A 431 15.56 -4.55 -7.75
CA LEU A 431 16.05 -4.41 -6.37
C LEU A 431 17.59 -4.52 -6.36
N ARG A 432 18.18 -5.57 -6.95
CA ARG A 432 19.64 -5.69 -7.02
C ARG A 432 20.32 -4.49 -7.69
N ALA A 433 19.73 -3.96 -8.78
CA ALA A 433 20.29 -2.82 -9.49
C ALA A 433 20.24 -1.54 -8.63
N ALA A 434 19.10 -1.25 -8.02
CA ALA A 434 18.91 -0.11 -7.13
C ALA A 434 19.88 -0.14 -5.94
N TRP A 435 20.03 -1.29 -5.28
CA TRP A 435 20.89 -1.43 -4.11
C TRP A 435 22.39 -1.59 -4.41
N ARG A 436 22.78 -2.02 -5.61
CA ARG A 436 24.20 -1.98 -6.02
C ARG A 436 24.68 -0.54 -6.24
N GLY A 437 23.78 0.35 -6.65
CA GLY A 437 24.06 1.78 -6.82
C GLY A 437 24.21 2.56 -5.50
N SER A 438 23.71 2.04 -4.38
CA SER A 438 23.81 2.68 -3.05
C SER A 438 24.99 2.23 -2.21
N ARG A 439 25.77 1.23 -2.63
CA ARG A 439 27.02 0.91 -1.95
C ARG A 439 28.03 2.04 -2.21
N PRO A 440 28.66 2.61 -1.17
CA PRO A 440 29.81 3.48 -1.38
C PRO A 440 30.86 2.72 -2.20
N ALA A 441 31.52 3.40 -3.13
CA ALA A 441 32.43 2.81 -4.12
C ALA A 441 33.66 2.08 -3.53
N ASP A 442 33.84 2.09 -2.20
CA ASP A 442 34.98 1.51 -1.51
C ASP A 442 34.54 0.33 -0.61
N ALA A 443 34.24 -0.81 -1.24
CA ALA A 443 34.16 -2.11 -0.57
C ALA A 443 34.49 -3.22 -1.59
N SER A 444 35.71 -3.19 -2.10
CA SER A 444 36.30 -4.26 -2.90
C SER A 444 37.76 -4.46 -2.54
#